data_AF-A0A5R8KEW8-F1
#
_entry.id   AF-A0A5R8KEW8-F1
#
_cell.length_a   1.000
_cell.length_b   1.000
_cell.length_c   1.000
_cell.angle_alpha   90.00
_cell.angle_beta   90.00
_cell.angle_gamma   90.00
#
_symmetry.space_group_name_H-M   'P 1'
#
loop_
_entity.id
_entity.type
_entity.pdbx_description
1 polymer ?
#
loop_
_entity_poly.entity_id
_entity_poly.type
_entity_poly.pdbx_seq_one_letter_code
_entity_poly.pdbx_strand_id
1 'polypeptide(L)'
;MSDLEVYVLIAVLALPAIGVVWIWSKIRALFDKRKNDDYTRRFQERLRSPDFASIEDHFNTSLPATLKDFYGGVLVMEGCDLTINDEDWSIAFFEPLDADSMRESWPGCERFVSIANDGCGNEYVFDPLDKPHPILFHDHETGELDVVTHSLDEFMGLVQRAIIKSKSEQDACGNRR
;
A
#
# COMPACT_ATOMS: atom_id res chain seq x y z
N MET A 1 26.16 7.55 56.65
CA MET A 1 25.77 6.72 55.50
C MET A 1 26.96 6.71 54.56
N SER A 2 27.53 5.54 54.30
CA SER A 2 28.70 5.44 53.42
C SER A 2 28.26 5.58 51.97
N ASP A 3 29.11 6.13 51.10
CA ASP A 3 28.80 6.26 49.66
C ASP A 3 28.38 4.91 49.04
N LEU A 4 28.93 3.81 49.56
CA LEU A 4 28.60 2.44 49.15
C LEU A 4 27.13 2.07 49.38
N GLU A 5 26.54 2.48 50.51
CA GLU A 5 25.12 2.20 50.82
C GLU A 5 24.19 2.92 49.84
N VAL A 6 24.57 4.12 49.40
CA VAL A 6 23.81 4.91 48.41
C VAL A 6 23.83 4.22 47.05
N TYR A 7 25.01 3.75 46.59
CA TYR A 7 25.11 3.03 45.32
C TYR A 7 24.34 1.71 45.30
N VAL A 8 24.37 0.95 46.40
CA VAL A 8 23.61 -0.31 46.50
C VAL A 8 22.10 -0.04 46.42
N LEU A 9 21.60 0.99 47.12
CA LEU A 9 20.19 1.37 47.05
C LEU A 9 19.77 1.78 45.62
N ILE A 10 20.59 2.59 44.95
CA ILE A 10 20.34 3.00 43.56
C ILE A 10 20.31 1.78 42.63
N ALA A 11 21.28 0.85 42.75
CA ALA A 11 21.34 -0.34 41.91
C ALA A 11 20.11 -1.25 42.11
N VAL A 12 19.67 -1.44 43.36
CA VAL A 12 18.48 -2.25 43.71
C VAL A 12 17.19 -1.65 43.15
N LEU A 13 17.10 -0.33 43.01
CA LEU A 13 15.93 0.34 42.41
C LEU A 13 16.01 0.45 40.88
N ALA A 14 17.21 0.69 40.35
CA ALA A 14 17.44 0.89 38.91
C ALA A 14 17.30 -0.41 38.11
N LEU A 15 17.83 -1.54 38.62
CA LEU A 15 17.79 -2.81 37.87
C LEU A 15 16.36 -3.32 37.62
N PRO A 16 15.43 -3.32 38.60
CA PRO A 16 14.03 -3.66 38.35
C PRO A 16 13.36 -2.67 37.37
N ALA A 17 13.64 -1.37 37.49
CA ALA A 17 13.08 -0.37 36.58
C ALA A 17 13.52 -0.62 35.13
N ILE A 18 14.81 -0.91 34.90
CA ILE A 18 15.34 -1.28 33.58
C ILE A 18 14.66 -2.56 33.07
N GLY A 19 14.51 -3.58 33.93
CA GLY A 19 13.82 -4.82 33.59
C GLY A 19 12.37 -4.59 33.18
N VAL A 20 11.63 -3.75 33.90
CA VAL A 20 10.25 -3.37 33.59
C VAL A 20 10.19 -2.65 32.25
N VAL A 21 11.05 -1.65 32.01
CA VAL A 21 11.10 -0.93 30.73
C VAL A 21 11.38 -1.86 29.55
N TRP A 22 12.31 -2.83 29.71
CA TRP A 22 12.62 -3.81 28.67
C TRP A 22 11.47 -4.79 28.40
N ILE A 23 10.76 -5.24 29.44
CA ILE A 23 9.58 -6.09 29.28
C ILE A 23 8.46 -5.32 28.56
N TRP A 24 8.21 -4.08 28.97
CA TRP A 24 7.20 -3.23 28.33
C TRP A 24 7.52 -2.94 26.86
N SER A 25 8.79 -2.68 26.52
CA SER A 25 9.18 -2.46 25.11
C SER A 25 8.95 -3.70 24.26
N LYS A 26 9.24 -4.91 24.78
CA LYS A 26 8.94 -6.17 24.08
C LYS A 26 7.45 -6.43 23.92
N ILE A 27 6.67 -6.20 24.97
CA ILE A 27 5.21 -6.34 24.90
C ILE A 27 4.64 -5.38 23.85
N ARG A 28 5.09 -4.12 23.84
CA ARG A 28 4.68 -3.11 22.87
C ARG A 28 5.02 -3.53 21.44
N ALA A 29 6.25 -4.00 21.21
CA ALA A 29 6.67 -4.51 19.89
C ALA A 29 5.81 -5.70 19.41
N LEU A 30 5.40 -6.60 20.31
CA LEU A 30 4.48 -7.70 19.96
C LEU A 30 3.08 -7.20 19.61
N PHE A 31 2.56 -6.21 20.34
CA PHE A 31 1.28 -5.60 20.02
C PHE A 31 1.31 -4.84 18.70
N ASP A 32 2.37 -4.08 18.44
CA ASP A 32 2.55 -3.35 17.19
C ASP A 32 2.67 -4.32 16.00
N LYS A 33 3.41 -5.43 16.17
CA LYS A 33 3.45 -6.50 15.18
C LYS A 33 2.06 -7.09 14.91
N ARG A 34 1.29 -7.44 15.94
CA ARG A 34 -0.06 -8.00 15.76
C ARG A 34 -1.00 -7.03 15.04
N LYS A 35 -0.96 -5.75 15.39
CA LYS A 35 -1.74 -4.71 14.70
C LYS A 35 -1.37 -4.63 13.23
N ASN A 36 -0.07 -4.69 12.92
CA ASN A 36 0.40 -4.68 11.55
C ASN A 36 -0.05 -5.94 10.79
N ASP A 37 0.12 -7.12 11.39
CA ASP A 37 -0.32 -8.40 10.79
C ASP A 37 -1.85 -8.40 10.52
N ASP A 38 -2.64 -7.89 11.46
CA ASP A 38 -4.10 -7.76 11.31
C ASP A 38 -4.47 -6.73 10.22
N TYR A 39 -3.75 -5.61 10.13
CA TYR A 39 -3.94 -4.61 9.09
C TYR A 39 -3.62 -5.19 7.71
N THR A 40 -2.44 -5.80 7.54
CA THR A 40 -2.04 -6.46 6.29
C THR A 40 -3.05 -7.53 5.89
N ARG A 41 -3.54 -8.34 6.82
CA ARG A 41 -4.56 -9.36 6.51
C ARG A 41 -5.85 -8.71 5.99
N ARG A 42 -6.36 -7.69 6.66
CA ARG A 42 -7.59 -6.99 6.23
C ARG A 42 -7.42 -6.30 4.89
N PHE A 43 -6.27 -5.67 4.68
CA PHE A 43 -5.92 -5.05 3.40
C PHE A 43 -5.96 -6.08 2.27
N GLN A 44 -5.32 -7.24 2.47
CA GLN A 44 -5.32 -8.33 1.49
C GLN A 44 -6.72 -8.94 1.26
N GLU A 45 -7.54 -9.04 2.31
CA GLU A 45 -8.93 -9.50 2.21
C GLU A 45 -9.78 -8.54 1.35
N ARG A 46 -9.66 -7.23 1.60
CA ARG A 46 -10.34 -6.16 0.84
C ARG A 46 -9.88 -6.15 -0.62
N LEU A 47 -8.57 -6.24 -0.84
CA LEU A 47 -7.97 -6.25 -2.18
C LEU A 47 -8.47 -7.43 -3.04
N ARG A 48 -8.69 -8.61 -2.42
CA ARG A 48 -9.23 -9.80 -3.09
C ARG A 48 -10.74 -9.76 -3.33
N SER A 49 -11.46 -8.84 -2.69
CA SER A 49 -12.92 -8.77 -2.71
C SER A 49 -13.38 -7.34 -3.01
N PRO A 50 -13.07 -6.79 -4.21
CA PRO A 50 -13.43 -5.42 -4.56
C PRO A 50 -14.95 -5.23 -4.54
N ASP A 51 -15.39 -4.13 -3.94
CA ASP A 51 -16.78 -3.68 -3.92
C ASP A 51 -17.01 -2.60 -4.98
N PHE A 52 -17.00 -3.03 -6.25
CA PHE A 52 -17.22 -2.13 -7.38
C PHE A 52 -18.56 -1.40 -7.31
N ALA A 53 -19.59 -2.03 -6.75
CA ALA A 53 -20.92 -1.44 -6.70
C ALA A 53 -20.93 -0.15 -5.87
N SER A 54 -20.26 -0.16 -4.71
CA SER A 54 -20.14 1.04 -3.88
C SER A 54 -19.35 2.17 -4.57
N ILE A 55 -18.31 1.84 -5.34
CA ILE A 55 -17.56 2.85 -6.09
C ILE A 55 -18.40 3.41 -7.24
N GLU A 56 -19.06 2.54 -8.01
CA GLU A 56 -19.91 2.96 -9.12
C GLU A 56 -21.09 3.82 -8.66
N ASP A 57 -21.67 3.51 -7.50
CA ASP A 57 -22.70 4.33 -6.85
C ASP A 57 -22.13 5.70 -6.42
N HIS A 58 -20.94 5.72 -5.80
CA HIS A 58 -20.29 6.96 -5.35
C HIS A 58 -20.03 7.94 -6.51
N PHE A 59 -19.50 7.46 -7.63
CA PHE A 59 -19.20 8.28 -8.80
C PHE A 59 -20.34 8.39 -9.80
N ASN A 60 -21.45 7.67 -9.57
CA ASN A 60 -22.60 7.58 -10.47
C ASN A 60 -22.18 7.24 -11.92
N THR A 61 -21.21 6.33 -12.07
CA THR A 61 -20.69 5.88 -13.37
C THR A 61 -20.17 4.46 -13.25
N SER A 62 -20.22 3.71 -14.35
CA SER A 62 -19.65 2.38 -14.38
C SER A 62 -18.13 2.44 -14.50
N LEU A 63 -17.43 1.63 -13.71
CA LEU A 63 -15.99 1.47 -13.79
C LEU A 63 -15.61 0.75 -15.09
N PRO A 64 -14.43 1.07 -15.67
CA PRO A 64 -13.96 0.41 -16.89
C PRO A 64 -13.83 -1.10 -16.72
N ALA A 65 -14.25 -1.86 -17.75
CA ALA A 65 -14.20 -3.32 -17.73
C ALA A 65 -12.77 -3.84 -17.51
N THR A 66 -11.77 -3.21 -18.13
CA THR A 66 -10.35 -3.53 -17.97
C THR A 66 -9.91 -3.51 -16.50
N LEU A 67 -10.41 -2.54 -15.70
CA LEU A 67 -10.12 -2.47 -14.26
C LEU A 67 -10.77 -3.64 -13.51
N LYS A 68 -12.04 -3.92 -13.79
CA LYS A 68 -12.76 -5.03 -13.16
C LYS A 68 -12.12 -6.38 -13.47
N ASP A 69 -11.71 -6.58 -14.72
CA ASP A 69 -11.01 -7.79 -15.18
C ASP A 69 -9.65 -7.93 -14.50
N PHE A 70 -8.92 -6.82 -14.34
CA PHE A 70 -7.64 -6.78 -13.63
C PHE A 70 -7.79 -7.24 -12.17
N TYR A 71 -8.73 -6.64 -11.42
CA TYR A 71 -9.00 -7.01 -10.02
C TYR A 71 -9.65 -8.39 -9.87
N GLY A 72 -10.32 -8.90 -10.90
CA GLY A 72 -10.78 -10.29 -10.95
C GLY A 72 -9.64 -11.31 -11.07
N GLY A 73 -8.45 -10.88 -11.47
CA GLY A 73 -7.25 -11.71 -11.60
C GLY A 73 -6.54 -11.97 -10.28
N VAL A 74 -6.78 -13.14 -9.67
CA VAL A 74 -6.21 -13.56 -8.36
C VAL A 74 -4.68 -13.47 -8.27
N LEU A 75 -3.96 -13.62 -9.38
CA LEU A 75 -2.49 -13.81 -9.43
C LEU A 75 -1.65 -12.53 -9.45
N VAL A 76 -2.28 -11.36 -9.47
CA VAL A 76 -1.58 -10.09 -9.67
C VAL A 76 -1.36 -9.32 -8.36
N MET A 77 -2.09 -9.64 -7.29
CA MET A 77 -2.16 -8.77 -6.11
C MET A 77 -1.25 -9.17 -4.94
N GLU A 78 -0.44 -10.23 -5.10
CA GLU A 78 0.52 -10.66 -4.08
C GLU A 78 1.94 -10.14 -4.37
N GLY A 79 2.40 -9.16 -3.59
CA GLY A 79 3.82 -8.78 -3.50
C GLY A 79 4.35 -7.86 -4.59
N CYS A 80 3.67 -6.76 -4.91
CA CYS A 80 4.03 -5.95 -6.07
C CYS A 80 5.00 -4.82 -5.74
N ASP A 81 6.30 -5.06 -5.83
CA ASP A 81 7.26 -4.00 -6.18
C ASP A 81 7.43 -4.04 -7.70
N LEU A 82 6.74 -3.14 -8.40
CA LEU A 82 6.71 -3.07 -9.86
C LEU A 82 7.24 -1.74 -10.35
N THR A 83 8.12 -1.81 -11.34
CA THR A 83 8.59 -0.64 -12.07
C THR A 83 7.90 -0.58 -13.43
N ILE A 84 7.25 0.54 -13.74
CA ILE A 84 6.63 0.81 -15.03
C ILE A 84 7.37 1.94 -15.76
N ASN A 85 7.39 1.88 -17.09
CA ASN A 85 8.08 2.84 -17.96
C ASN A 85 9.60 2.96 -17.70
N ASP A 86 10.33 1.85 -17.80
CA ASP A 86 11.80 1.82 -17.79
C ASP A 86 12.47 2.63 -16.65
N GLU A 87 11.88 2.60 -15.43
CA GLU A 87 12.39 3.17 -14.15
C GLU A 87 11.78 4.50 -13.67
N ASP A 88 10.86 5.11 -14.42
CA ASP A 88 10.29 6.41 -14.00
C ASP A 88 9.23 6.30 -12.88
N TRP A 89 8.51 5.19 -12.81
CA TRP A 89 7.36 5.05 -11.91
C TRP A 89 7.38 3.70 -11.19
N SER A 90 7.11 3.72 -9.89
CA SER A 90 7.10 2.52 -9.05
C SER A 90 5.75 2.31 -8.37
N ILE A 91 5.26 1.08 -8.37
CA ILE A 91 4.05 0.64 -7.68
C ILE A 91 4.50 -0.37 -6.62
N ALA A 92 4.25 -0.06 -5.35
CA ALA A 92 4.52 -0.95 -4.22
C ALA A 92 3.30 -1.81 -3.83
N PHE A 93 2.09 -1.36 -4.15
CA PHE A 93 0.87 -2.16 -4.00
C PHE A 93 -0.30 -1.53 -4.77
N PHE A 94 -1.31 -2.36 -5.06
CA PHE A 94 -2.61 -1.91 -5.58
C PHE A 94 -3.55 -1.58 -4.42
N GLU A 95 -4.38 -0.56 -4.59
CA GLU A 95 -5.33 -0.12 -3.56
C GLU A 95 -6.60 -0.97 -3.59
N PRO A 96 -7.23 -1.26 -2.43
CA PRO A 96 -8.53 -1.90 -2.44
C PRO A 96 -9.56 -1.02 -3.14
N LEU A 97 -10.42 -1.62 -3.95
CA LEU A 97 -11.53 -0.93 -4.60
C LEU A 97 -12.82 -1.16 -3.82
N ASP A 98 -13.00 -0.41 -2.73
CA ASP A 98 -14.20 -0.46 -1.88
C ASP A 98 -14.57 0.91 -1.27
N ALA A 99 -15.66 0.94 -0.50
CA ALA A 99 -16.16 2.14 0.15
C ALA A 99 -15.24 2.70 1.25
N ASP A 100 -14.34 1.90 1.82
CA ASP A 100 -13.36 2.40 2.79
C ASP A 100 -12.30 3.23 2.08
N SER A 101 -11.79 2.78 0.93
CA SER A 101 -10.80 3.52 0.14
C SER A 101 -11.30 4.90 -0.31
N MET A 102 -12.60 5.02 -0.61
CA MET A 102 -13.22 6.32 -0.93
C MET A 102 -13.30 7.27 0.25
N ARG A 103 -13.31 6.76 1.49
CA ARG A 103 -13.30 7.59 2.71
C ARG A 103 -11.89 8.01 3.11
N GLU A 104 -10.89 7.28 2.65
CA GLU A 104 -9.48 7.46 2.97
C GLU A 104 -8.75 8.33 1.92
N SER A 105 -9.44 8.80 0.88
CA SER A 105 -8.86 9.65 -0.16
C SER A 105 -8.21 10.92 0.41
N TRP A 106 -7.05 11.30 -0.16
CA TRP A 106 -6.38 12.55 0.21
C TRP A 106 -7.28 13.77 -0.06
N PRO A 107 -7.19 14.82 0.77
CA PRO A 107 -7.93 16.07 0.53
C PRO A 107 -7.62 16.64 -0.86
N GLY A 108 -8.66 16.95 -1.64
CA GLY A 108 -8.52 17.41 -3.04
C GLY A 108 -8.52 16.28 -4.08
N CYS A 109 -8.46 15.02 -3.65
CA CYS A 109 -8.52 13.85 -4.51
C CYS A 109 -9.87 13.13 -4.49
N GLU A 110 -10.91 13.72 -3.89
CA GLU A 110 -12.23 13.06 -3.70
C GLU A 110 -12.95 12.74 -5.02
N ARG A 111 -12.54 13.37 -6.12
CA ARG A 111 -13.08 13.09 -7.46
C ARG A 111 -12.40 11.93 -8.19
N PHE A 112 -11.32 11.39 -7.65
CA PHE A 112 -10.53 10.36 -8.31
C PHE A 112 -10.67 9.01 -7.61
N VAL A 113 -10.46 7.94 -8.38
CA VAL A 113 -10.30 6.59 -7.88
C VAL A 113 -8.80 6.30 -7.78
N SER A 114 -8.30 6.01 -6.57
CA SER A 114 -6.95 5.50 -6.37
C SER A 114 -6.90 4.00 -6.69
N ILE A 115 -5.93 3.60 -7.52
CA ILE A 115 -5.77 2.20 -7.96
C ILE A 115 -4.45 1.58 -7.51
N ALA A 116 -3.45 2.38 -7.17
CA ALA A 116 -2.15 1.90 -6.73
C ALA A 116 -1.39 2.95 -5.92
N ASN A 117 -0.36 2.52 -5.19
CA ASN A 117 0.49 3.35 -4.36
C ASN A 117 1.97 3.00 -4.56
N ASP A 118 2.86 3.98 -4.43
CA ASP A 118 4.32 3.79 -4.52
C ASP A 118 4.98 3.32 -3.22
N GLY A 119 4.21 3.19 -2.13
CA GLY A 119 4.68 2.81 -0.80
C GLY A 119 5.24 3.96 0.02
N CYS A 120 5.30 5.17 -0.55
CA CYS A 120 5.70 6.41 0.10
C CYS A 120 4.51 7.36 0.33
N GLY A 121 3.29 6.92 0.01
CA GLY A 121 2.07 7.71 0.17
C GLY A 121 1.58 8.37 -1.11
N ASN A 122 2.31 8.25 -2.21
CA ASN A 122 1.87 8.78 -3.50
C ASN A 122 0.97 7.79 -4.20
N GLU A 123 -0.06 8.30 -4.88
CA GLU A 123 -1.14 7.50 -5.42
C GLU A 123 -1.21 7.58 -6.94
N TYR A 124 -1.56 6.47 -7.57
CA TYR A 124 -1.95 6.42 -8.97
C TYR A 124 -3.47 6.49 -9.04
N VAL A 125 -3.98 7.58 -9.59
CA VAL A 125 -5.41 7.92 -9.56
C VAL A 125 -5.95 8.16 -10.97
N PHE A 126 -7.26 8.00 -11.14
CA PHE A 126 -7.94 8.41 -12.38
C PHE A 126 -9.34 8.95 -12.09
N ASP A 127 -9.83 9.83 -12.96
CA ASP A 127 -11.21 10.32 -12.89
C ASP A 127 -12.12 9.34 -13.67
N PRO A 128 -13.09 8.69 -13.02
CA PRO A 128 -13.96 7.72 -13.68
C PRO A 128 -14.96 8.38 -14.64
N LEU A 129 -15.12 9.71 -14.61
CA LEU A 129 -15.93 10.48 -15.56
C LEU A 129 -15.13 10.95 -16.78
N ASP A 130 -13.81 11.09 -16.65
CA ASP A 130 -12.95 11.53 -17.76
C ASP A 130 -12.59 10.36 -18.67
N LYS A 131 -12.71 10.54 -20.00
CA LYS A 131 -12.39 9.51 -20.99
C LYS A 131 -11.24 9.99 -21.86
N PRO A 132 -10.17 9.20 -22.04
CA PRO A 132 -10.13 7.74 -21.89
C PRO A 132 -9.52 7.24 -20.56
N HIS A 133 -9.84 7.90 -19.44
CA HIS A 133 -9.34 7.58 -18.10
C HIS A 133 -7.81 7.70 -17.99
N PRO A 134 -7.23 8.92 -18.17
CA PRO A 134 -5.80 9.10 -17.96
C PRO A 134 -5.42 8.72 -16.53
N ILE A 135 -4.27 8.06 -16.38
CA ILE A 135 -3.73 7.76 -15.05
C ILE A 135 -2.81 8.91 -14.65
N LEU A 136 -3.09 9.46 -13.48
CA LEU A 136 -2.33 10.53 -12.86
C LEU A 136 -1.56 9.98 -11.66
N PHE A 137 -0.37 10.50 -11.44
CA PHE A 137 0.40 10.32 -10.22
C PHE A 137 0.15 11.53 -9.33
N HIS A 138 -0.36 11.29 -8.13
CA HIS A 138 -0.59 12.30 -7.12
C HIS A 138 0.55 12.28 -6.10
N ASP A 139 1.37 13.33 -6.11
CA ASP A 139 2.38 13.56 -5.08
C ASP A 139 1.71 14.11 -3.82
N HIS A 140 1.69 13.30 -2.77
CA HIS A 140 0.99 13.67 -1.54
C HIS A 140 1.69 14.78 -0.73
N GLU A 141 2.98 15.06 -0.99
CA GLU A 141 3.73 16.12 -0.32
C GLU A 141 3.45 17.47 -0.96
N THR A 142 3.35 17.52 -2.29
CA THR A 142 3.17 18.77 -3.05
C THR A 142 1.71 19.01 -3.47
N GLY A 143 0.89 17.97 -3.55
CA GLY A 143 -0.45 17.98 -4.11
C GLY A 143 -0.48 18.07 -5.64
N GLU A 144 0.66 17.90 -6.31
CA GLU A 144 0.74 17.95 -7.77
C GLU A 144 0.22 16.66 -8.41
N LEU A 145 -0.31 16.79 -9.63
CA LEU A 145 -0.83 15.69 -10.44
C LEU A 145 -0.07 15.62 -11.76
N ASP A 146 0.68 14.54 -11.96
CA ASP A 146 1.45 14.27 -13.17
C ASP A 146 0.79 13.19 -14.01
N VAL A 147 0.79 13.34 -15.34
CA VAL A 147 0.22 12.32 -16.23
C VAL A 147 1.21 11.16 -16.39
N VAL A 148 0.81 9.96 -15.95
CA VAL A 148 1.59 8.72 -16.12
C VAL A 148 1.28 8.09 -17.48
N THR A 149 0.00 7.94 -17.80
CA THR A 149 -0.48 7.45 -19.09
C THR A 149 -1.69 8.23 -19.55
N HIS A 150 -1.95 8.21 -20.86
CA HIS A 150 -3.11 8.91 -21.42
C HIS A 150 -4.39 8.08 -21.33
N SER A 151 -4.31 6.80 -20.99
CA SER A 151 -5.47 5.94 -20.78
C SER A 151 -5.22 4.84 -19.75
N LEU A 152 -6.29 4.36 -19.14
CA LEU A 152 -6.27 3.24 -18.19
C LEU A 152 -5.83 1.94 -18.87
N ASP A 153 -6.26 1.70 -20.11
CA ASP A 153 -5.88 0.50 -20.86
C ASP A 153 -4.37 0.45 -21.13
N GLU A 154 -3.77 1.59 -21.45
CA GLU A 154 -2.32 1.73 -21.62
C GLU A 154 -1.58 1.42 -20.32
N PHE A 155 -2.04 1.96 -19.19
CA PHE A 155 -1.47 1.71 -17.87
C PHE A 155 -1.55 0.23 -17.49
N MET A 156 -2.72 -0.40 -17.66
CA MET A 156 -2.90 -1.82 -17.37
C MET A 156 -2.01 -2.69 -18.26
N GLY A 157 -1.79 -2.30 -19.51
CA GLY A 157 -0.82 -2.95 -20.39
C GLY A 157 0.62 -2.85 -19.89
N LEU A 158 1.04 -1.70 -19.33
CA LEU A 158 2.36 -1.53 -18.71
C LEU A 158 2.50 -2.41 -17.46
N VAL A 159 1.51 -2.38 -16.58
CA VAL A 159 1.46 -3.19 -15.36
C VAL A 159 1.57 -4.68 -15.70
N GLN A 160 0.79 -5.16 -16.67
CA GLN A 160 0.83 -6.57 -17.09
C GLN A 160 2.20 -6.98 -17.61
N ARG A 161 2.87 -6.11 -18.39
CA ARG A 161 4.25 -6.36 -18.86
C ARG A 161 5.24 -6.42 -17.69
N ALA A 162 5.13 -5.50 -16.73
CA ALA A 162 5.99 -5.48 -15.54
C ALA A 162 5.83 -6.75 -14.70
N ILE A 163 4.61 -7.25 -14.51
CA ILE A 163 4.34 -8.50 -13.79
C ILE A 163 4.97 -9.70 -14.50
N ILE A 164 4.84 -9.79 -15.82
CA ILE A 164 5.44 -10.87 -16.61
C ILE A 164 6.96 -10.84 -16.50
N LYS A 165 7.56 -9.65 -16.62
CA LYS A 165 9.01 -9.45 -16.45
C LYS A 165 9.47 -9.90 -15.06
N SER A 166 8.84 -9.41 -13.99
CA SER A 166 9.17 -9.76 -12.60
C SER A 166 9.11 -11.28 -12.35
N LYS A 167 8.06 -11.96 -12.84
CA LYS A 167 7.95 -13.43 -12.74
C LYS A 167 9.09 -14.14 -13.47
N SER A 168 9.45 -13.69 -14.67
CA SER A 168 10.55 -14.28 -15.43
C SER A 168 11.91 -14.15 -14.74
N GLU A 169 12.14 -13.05 -14.02
CA GLU A 169 13.37 -12.80 -13.26
C GLU A 169 13.44 -13.65 -11.99
N GLN A 170 12.30 -13.81 -11.28
CA GLN A 170 12.19 -14.68 -10.12
C GLN A 170 12.47 -16.14 -10.48
N ASP A 171 11.88 -16.64 -11.57
CA ASP A 171 12.10 -18.01 -12.05
C ASP A 171 13.56 -18.25 -12.46
N ALA A 172 14.20 -17.27 -13.12
CA ALA A 172 15.61 -17.34 -13.51
C ALA A 172 16.59 -17.30 -12.32
N CYS A 173 16.18 -16.72 -11.19
CA CYS A 173 16.96 -16.71 -9.95
C CYS A 173 16.72 -17.97 -9.10
N GLY A 174 15.47 -18.44 -9.02
CA GLY A 174 15.08 -19.64 -8.26
C GLY A 174 15.72 -20.92 -8.77
N ASN A 175 15.95 -21.05 -10.08
CA ASN A 175 16.56 -22.23 -10.71
C ASN A 175 18.10 -22.31 -10.59
N ARG A 176 18.73 -21.38 -9.87
CA ARG A 176 20.20 -21.36 -9.63
C ARG A 176 20.61 -21.85 -8.23
N ARG A 177 19.69 -22.41 -7.44
CA ARG A 177 19.97 -22.97 -6.11
C ARG A 177 20.05 -24.48 -6.11
#